data_AF-A0A1B6QJ88-F1
#
_entry.id   AF-A0A1B6QJ88-F1
#
_cell.length_a   1.000
_cell.length_b   1.000
_cell.length_c   1.000
_cell.angle_alpha   90.00
_cell.angle_beta   90.00
_cell.angle_gamma   90.00
#
_symmetry.space_group_name_H-M   'P 1'
#
loop_
_entity.id
_entity.type
_entity.pdbx_description
1 polymer ?
#
loop_
_entity_poly.entity_id
_entity_poly.type
_entity_poly.pdbx_seq_one_letter_code
_entity_poly.pdbx_strand_id
1 'polypeptide(L)'
;MSVEDVTKLVSSNRKFDLLVVGLQEAPKSDVSQVLQEALAETHVLLGQKSMQSLQMLLFGSRSSEKYIREMKVDKHAVGGCGGIIGRKKGAVAMYINFSGIRMVFVSCHLAAHEHKVEKRNSEFQHISQSLFSKYGTPYAQSADITVWLGDLNYRLEGISSMPARKMIEENRQSKLRGKDQLLQEAEKGEVFNGYCEGTLSFKPTYKYDVGSSIYDTSSKIRVPSWTDRILFKVGHSSGLDAVLSSYESLDCVRSSDHKPVKAHLCLRVRSDGDAD
;
A
#
# COMPACT_ATOMS: atom_id res chain seq x y z
N MET A 1 14.48 -5.33 7.15
CA MET A 1 13.98 -4.26 8.02
C MET A 1 14.50 -4.51 9.42
N SER A 2 15.20 -3.55 10.00
CA SER A 2 15.75 -3.63 11.37
C SER A 2 14.72 -3.14 12.41
N VAL A 3 14.98 -3.38 13.70
CA VAL A 3 14.19 -2.83 14.81
C VAL A 3 14.17 -1.29 14.76
N GLU A 4 15.29 -0.66 14.38
CA GLU A 4 15.38 0.80 14.24
C GLU A 4 14.50 1.32 13.10
N ASP A 5 14.45 0.61 11.97
CA ASP A 5 13.57 0.96 10.84
C ASP A 5 12.10 0.85 11.24
N VAL A 6 11.75 -0.21 11.99
CA VAL A 6 10.40 -0.40 12.52
C VAL A 6 10.03 0.74 13.45
N THR A 7 10.90 1.11 14.39
CA THR A 7 10.68 2.25 15.27
C THR A 7 10.47 3.52 14.46
N LYS A 8 11.27 3.82 13.43
CA LYS A 8 11.07 5.00 12.57
C LYS A 8 9.72 4.96 11.82
N LEU A 9 9.25 3.77 11.44
CA LEU A 9 7.96 3.58 10.79
C LEU A 9 6.77 3.90 11.73
N VAL A 10 6.91 3.64 13.03
CA VAL A 10 5.80 3.74 14.01
C VAL A 10 5.94 4.86 15.07
N SER A 11 7.08 5.57 15.14
CA SER A 11 7.43 6.48 16.25
C SER A 11 6.95 7.93 16.12
N SER A 12 6.41 8.36 14.99
CA SER A 12 5.97 9.76 14.79
C SER A 12 4.50 9.96 15.23
N ASN A 13 4.30 10.58 16.40
CA ASN A 13 3.01 11.04 16.96
C ASN A 13 1.87 10.00 16.98
N ARG A 14 1.82 9.22 18.06
CA ARG A 14 0.85 8.13 18.33
C ARG A 14 -0.59 8.61 18.54
N LYS A 15 -1.28 9.04 17.47
CA LYS A 15 -2.73 9.32 17.46
C LYS A 15 -3.42 8.68 16.26
N PHE A 16 -3.38 7.35 16.18
CA PHE A 16 -4.18 6.57 15.23
C PHE A 16 -4.88 5.43 15.98
N ASP A 17 -6.10 5.10 15.57
CA ASP A 17 -6.87 4.00 16.16
C ASP A 17 -6.46 2.65 15.59
N LEU A 18 -6.12 2.63 14.30
CA LEU A 18 -5.72 1.47 13.53
C LEU A 18 -4.44 1.78 12.76
N LEU A 19 -3.54 0.79 12.68
CA LEU A 19 -2.36 0.82 11.83
C LEU A 19 -2.34 -0.45 10.97
N VAL A 20 -2.31 -0.25 9.66
CA VAL A 20 -2.24 -1.33 8.67
C VAL A 20 -0.86 -1.30 8.04
N VAL A 21 -0.12 -2.40 8.12
CA VAL A 21 1.22 -2.53 7.56
C VAL A 21 1.20 -3.59 6.47
N GLY A 22 1.43 -3.18 5.21
CA GLY A 22 1.63 -4.07 4.08
C GLY A 22 3.12 -4.22 3.77
N LEU A 23 3.62 -5.44 3.67
CA LEU A 23 5.02 -5.73 3.40
C LEU A 23 5.15 -6.65 2.18
N GLN A 24 6.01 -6.29 1.24
CA GLN A 24 6.39 -7.10 0.08
C GLN A 24 7.86 -7.49 0.22
N GLU A 25 8.20 -8.66 -0.34
CA GLU A 25 9.55 -9.24 -0.18
C GLU A 25 10.01 -9.32 1.28
N ALA A 26 9.04 -9.46 2.20
CA ALA A 26 9.30 -9.52 3.62
C ALA A 26 10.30 -10.66 3.93
N PRO A 27 11.32 -10.39 4.76
CA PRO A 27 12.33 -11.38 5.12
C PRO A 27 11.69 -12.54 5.89
N LYS A 28 12.42 -13.66 5.99
CA LYS A 28 12.01 -14.82 6.79
C LYS A 28 12.01 -14.54 8.31
N SER A 29 12.72 -13.50 8.75
CA SER A 29 12.70 -13.04 10.14
C SER A 29 11.30 -12.59 10.54
N ASP A 30 10.96 -12.71 11.82
CA ASP A 30 9.63 -12.35 12.30
C ASP A 30 9.45 -10.83 12.42
N VAL A 31 9.14 -10.19 11.29
CA VAL A 31 8.84 -8.75 11.24
C VAL A 31 7.58 -8.43 12.06
N SER A 32 6.66 -9.37 12.19
CA SER A 32 5.46 -9.20 13.03
C SER A 32 5.84 -9.06 14.48
N GLN A 33 6.74 -9.91 14.99
CA GLN A 33 7.25 -9.82 16.36
C GLN A 33 7.91 -8.46 16.63
N VAL A 34 8.79 -8.01 15.74
CA VAL A 34 9.47 -6.71 15.91
C VAL A 34 8.48 -5.54 15.92
N LEU A 35 7.46 -5.57 15.05
CA LEU A 35 6.40 -4.56 15.03
C LEU A 35 5.55 -4.60 16.30
N GLN A 36 5.20 -5.80 16.78
CA GLN A 36 4.46 -5.97 18.02
C GLN A 36 5.22 -5.41 19.22
N GLU A 37 6.51 -5.71 19.34
CA GLU A 37 7.37 -5.18 20.41
C GLU A 37 7.46 -3.65 20.36
N ALA A 38 7.66 -3.07 19.17
CA ALA A 38 7.73 -1.61 19.00
C ALA A 38 6.41 -0.89 19.31
N LEU A 39 5.27 -1.58 19.17
CA LEU A 39 3.94 -1.03 19.36
C LEU A 39 3.32 -1.38 20.72
N ALA A 40 3.95 -2.27 21.50
CA ALA A 40 3.37 -2.92 22.67
C ALA A 40 2.80 -1.95 23.73
N GLU A 41 3.37 -0.77 23.88
CA GLU A 41 2.87 0.22 24.84
C GLU A 41 1.49 0.78 24.49
N THR A 42 1.12 0.82 23.20
CA THR A 42 -0.07 1.56 22.73
C THR A 42 -1.04 0.73 21.91
N HIS A 43 -0.54 -0.26 21.18
CA HIS A 43 -1.33 -1.06 20.25
C HIS A 43 -1.10 -2.55 20.47
N VAL A 44 -2.06 -3.35 19.99
CA VAL A 44 -2.01 -4.81 19.94
C VAL A 44 -2.24 -5.27 18.50
N LEU A 45 -1.68 -6.44 18.15
CA LEU A 45 -1.94 -7.06 16.86
C LEU A 45 -3.37 -7.62 16.86
N LEU A 46 -4.22 -7.08 15.99
CA LEU A 46 -5.62 -7.50 15.84
C LEU A 46 -5.76 -8.59 14.77
N GLY A 47 -4.94 -8.54 13.72
CA GLY A 47 -5.03 -9.48 12.61
C GLY A 47 -3.75 -9.55 11.78
N GLN A 48 -3.46 -10.72 11.25
CA GLN A 48 -2.32 -10.95 10.37
C GLN A 48 -2.70 -11.89 9.22
N LYS A 49 -2.20 -11.58 8.02
CA LYS A 49 -2.31 -12.48 6.87
C LYS A 49 -1.06 -12.43 6.01
N SER A 50 -0.59 -13.62 5.63
CA SER A 50 0.59 -13.76 4.77
C SER A 50 0.34 -14.69 3.58
N MET A 51 1.02 -14.39 2.48
CA MET A 51 1.18 -15.23 1.30
C MET A 51 2.64 -15.18 0.85
N GLN A 52 3.44 -16.18 1.27
CA GLN A 52 4.90 -16.16 1.09
C GLN A 52 5.50 -14.88 1.70
N SER A 53 6.23 -14.09 0.90
CA SER A 53 6.88 -12.85 1.33
C SER A 53 5.95 -11.61 1.28
N LEU A 54 4.68 -11.79 0.92
CA LEU A 54 3.66 -10.76 1.04
C LEU A 54 2.97 -10.91 2.40
N GLN A 55 3.00 -9.86 3.22
CA GLN A 55 2.39 -9.86 4.55
C GLN A 55 1.51 -8.62 4.73
N MET A 56 0.48 -8.77 5.54
CA MET A 56 -0.32 -7.67 6.05
C MET A 56 -0.59 -7.88 7.53
N LEU A 57 -0.39 -6.81 8.30
CA LEU A 57 -0.57 -6.76 9.73
C LEU A 57 -1.54 -5.62 10.04
N LEU A 58 -2.51 -5.87 10.91
CA LEU A 58 -3.44 -4.88 11.43
C LEU A 58 -3.23 -4.77 12.92
N PHE A 59 -2.83 -3.59 13.37
CA PHE A 59 -2.74 -3.21 14.76
C PHE A 59 -3.87 -2.25 15.10
N GLY A 60 -4.32 -2.28 16.34
CA GLY A 60 -5.25 -1.30 16.88
C GLY A 60 -4.87 -0.90 18.29
N SER A 61 -5.33 0.27 18.72
CA SER A 61 -5.08 0.74 20.09
C SER A 61 -5.54 -0.31 21.10
N ARG A 62 -4.92 -0.39 22.29
CA ARG A 62 -5.26 -1.43 23.28
C ARG A 62 -6.75 -1.50 23.66
N SER A 63 -7.48 -0.39 23.56
CA SER A 63 -8.92 -0.34 23.84
C SER A 63 -9.78 -0.70 22.64
N SER A 64 -9.20 -0.88 21.46
CA SER A 64 -9.93 -0.97 20.19
C SER A 64 -10.44 -2.37 19.84
N GLU A 65 -9.92 -3.41 20.48
CA GLU A 65 -10.34 -4.81 20.24
C GLU A 65 -11.85 -4.99 20.43
N LYS A 66 -12.44 -4.34 21.43
CA LYS A 66 -13.89 -4.38 21.72
C LYS A 66 -14.78 -3.77 20.62
N TYR A 67 -14.19 -3.00 19.70
CA TYR A 67 -14.91 -2.35 18.61
C TYR A 67 -14.95 -3.20 17.33
N ILE A 68 -14.18 -4.30 17.28
CA ILE A 68 -14.16 -5.21 16.14
C ILE A 68 -15.35 -6.16 16.27
N ARG A 69 -16.35 -5.99 15.41
CA ARG A 69 -17.55 -6.84 15.35
C ARG A 69 -17.36 -8.06 14.46
N GLU A 70 -16.52 -7.92 13.44
CA GLU A 70 -16.26 -8.97 12.45
C GLU A 70 -14.86 -8.74 11.86
N MET A 71 -14.13 -9.83 11.61
CA MET A 71 -12.87 -9.81 10.88
C MET A 71 -12.80 -11.01 9.94
N LYS A 72 -12.39 -10.77 8.69
CA LYS A 72 -12.18 -11.80 7.67
C LYS A 72 -10.86 -11.55 6.96
N VAL A 73 -10.19 -12.63 6.56
CA VAL A 73 -8.93 -12.55 5.82
C VAL A 73 -9.01 -13.35 4.53
N ASP A 74 -8.38 -12.84 3.48
CA ASP A 74 -8.28 -13.54 2.21
C ASP A 74 -6.91 -13.34 1.54
N LYS A 75 -6.65 -14.14 0.50
CA LYS A 75 -5.46 -13.99 -0.34
C LYS A 75 -5.75 -14.47 -1.75
N HIS A 76 -5.11 -13.83 -2.72
CA HIS A 76 -5.20 -14.23 -4.12
C HIS A 76 -3.81 -14.17 -4.77
N ALA A 77 -3.37 -15.27 -5.36
CA ALA A 77 -2.10 -15.32 -6.08
C ALA A 77 -2.31 -14.97 -7.55
N VAL A 78 -1.39 -14.20 -8.13
CA VAL A 78 -1.37 -13.90 -9.56
C VAL A 78 0.01 -14.21 -10.15
N GLY A 79 0.06 -14.50 -11.46
CA GLY A 79 1.28 -14.84 -12.20
C GLY A 79 1.48 -16.35 -12.43
N GLY A 80 1.78 -16.70 -13.69
CA GLY A 80 2.13 -18.05 -14.18
C GLY A 80 0.96 -19.05 -14.29
N CYS A 81 0.89 -19.80 -15.40
CA CYS A 81 0.04 -21.00 -15.48
C CYS A 81 0.57 -22.04 -14.49
N GLY A 82 -0.15 -22.23 -13.37
CA GLY A 82 0.13 -23.31 -12.42
C GLY A 82 1.44 -23.16 -11.66
N GLY A 83 1.50 -22.25 -10.68
CA GLY A 83 2.15 -22.49 -9.37
C GLY A 83 3.62 -22.90 -9.28
N ILE A 84 4.40 -22.98 -10.37
CA ILE A 84 5.73 -23.57 -10.37
C ILE A 84 6.74 -22.52 -10.87
N ILE A 85 7.63 -22.11 -9.96
CA ILE A 85 8.86 -21.30 -10.12
C ILE A 85 8.67 -19.77 -10.11
N GLY A 86 8.70 -19.18 -8.89
CA GLY A 86 8.85 -17.75 -8.62
C GLY A 86 8.29 -17.33 -7.24
N ARG A 87 8.81 -16.26 -6.63
CA ARG A 87 8.16 -15.61 -5.46
C ARG A 87 6.78 -15.11 -5.94
N LYS A 88 5.70 -15.59 -5.32
CA LYS A 88 4.32 -15.34 -5.78
C LYS A 88 3.97 -13.86 -5.71
N LYS A 89 3.51 -13.32 -6.84
CA LYS A 89 2.80 -12.04 -6.92
C LYS A 89 1.35 -12.26 -6.48
N GLY A 90 0.66 -11.18 -6.14
CA GLY A 90 -0.76 -11.23 -5.78
C GLY A 90 -1.09 -10.32 -4.61
N ALA A 91 -2.11 -10.67 -3.86
CA ALA A 91 -2.63 -9.87 -2.76
C ALA A 91 -2.96 -10.70 -1.52
N VAL A 92 -2.88 -10.05 -0.37
CA VAL A 92 -3.54 -10.44 0.88
C VAL A 92 -4.54 -9.36 1.24
N ALA A 93 -5.67 -9.74 1.83
CA ALA A 93 -6.72 -8.80 2.18
C ALA A 93 -7.30 -9.09 3.57
N MET A 94 -7.81 -8.04 4.19
CA MET A 94 -8.48 -8.05 5.48
C MET A 94 -9.74 -7.21 5.34
N TYR A 95 -10.86 -7.78 5.75
CA TYR A 95 -12.08 -7.06 6.01
C TYR A 95 -12.25 -6.97 7.52
N ILE A 96 -12.64 -5.79 8.01
CA ILE A 96 -13.07 -5.59 9.40
C ILE A 96 -14.36 -4.79 9.46
N ASN A 97 -15.21 -5.08 10.43
CA ASN A 97 -16.26 -4.18 10.88
C ASN A 97 -15.80 -3.55 12.20
N PHE A 98 -15.38 -2.28 12.14
CA PHE A 98 -14.84 -1.54 13.26
C PHE A 98 -15.82 -0.45 13.68
N SER A 99 -16.44 -0.58 14.85
CA SER A 99 -17.48 0.34 15.34
C SER A 99 -18.64 0.59 14.36
N GLY A 100 -18.98 -0.40 13.52
CA GLY A 100 -20.02 -0.27 12.50
C GLY A 100 -19.51 0.17 11.13
N ILE A 101 -18.25 0.60 11.00
CA ILE A 101 -17.64 0.96 9.72
C ILE A 101 -17.00 -0.29 9.10
N ARG A 102 -17.45 -0.65 7.90
CA ARG A 102 -16.94 -1.78 7.12
C ARG A 102 -15.71 -1.34 6.32
N MET A 103 -14.55 -1.82 6.72
CA MET A 103 -13.28 -1.46 6.11
C MET A 103 -12.66 -2.67 5.41
N VAL A 104 -12.14 -2.46 4.20
CA VAL A 104 -11.36 -3.46 3.46
C VAL A 104 -9.95 -2.92 3.24
N PHE A 105 -8.95 -3.70 3.61
CA PHE A 105 -7.55 -3.44 3.35
C PHE A 105 -7.00 -4.48 2.39
N VAL A 106 -6.32 -4.05 1.33
CA VAL A 106 -5.68 -4.92 0.33
C VAL A 106 -4.20 -4.54 0.23
N SER A 107 -3.31 -5.48 0.55
CA SER A 107 -1.87 -5.34 0.30
C SER A 107 -1.48 -6.21 -0.87
N CYS A 108 -0.88 -5.66 -1.92
CA CYS A 108 -0.48 -6.44 -3.09
C CYS A 108 0.98 -6.23 -3.52
N HIS A 109 1.44 -7.14 -4.39
CA HIS A 109 2.71 -7.10 -5.07
C HIS A 109 2.49 -7.53 -6.52
N LEU A 110 2.52 -6.58 -7.45
CA LEU A 110 2.18 -6.81 -8.87
C LEU A 110 3.42 -7.11 -9.74
N ALA A 111 3.17 -7.47 -11.00
CA ALA A 111 4.21 -7.78 -11.98
C ALA A 111 5.26 -6.66 -12.11
N ALA A 112 6.53 -7.05 -11.96
CA ALA A 112 7.68 -6.16 -12.09
C ALA A 112 8.02 -5.86 -13.56
N HIS A 113 8.92 -4.88 -13.75
CA HIS A 113 9.43 -4.39 -15.03
C HIS A 113 8.54 -3.36 -15.75
N GLU A 114 9.16 -2.38 -16.40
CA GLU A 114 8.47 -1.22 -16.99
C GLU A 114 7.45 -1.60 -18.07
N HIS A 115 7.77 -2.57 -18.92
CA HIS A 115 6.95 -2.99 -20.07
C HIS A 115 5.76 -3.88 -19.70
N LYS A 116 5.48 -4.11 -18.42
CA LYS A 116 4.41 -5.01 -17.93
C LYS A 116 3.16 -4.27 -17.46
N VAL A 117 2.85 -3.11 -18.03
CA VAL A 117 1.68 -2.27 -17.64
C VAL A 117 0.38 -3.06 -17.75
N GLU A 118 0.05 -3.57 -18.94
CA GLU A 118 -1.17 -4.37 -19.17
C GLU A 118 -1.27 -5.59 -18.24
N LYS A 119 -0.12 -6.20 -17.93
CA LYS A 119 -0.08 -7.33 -16.98
C LYS A 119 -0.46 -6.87 -15.57
N ARG A 120 0.03 -5.72 -15.11
CA ARG A 120 -0.36 -5.14 -13.81
C ARG A 120 -1.84 -4.78 -13.78
N ASN A 121 -2.37 -4.19 -14.86
CA ASN A 121 -3.80 -3.89 -14.98
C ASN A 121 -4.64 -5.16 -14.86
N SER A 122 -4.30 -6.21 -15.62
CA SER A 122 -4.97 -7.52 -15.56
C SER A 122 -4.88 -8.16 -14.16
N GLU A 123 -3.71 -8.09 -13.52
CA GLU A 123 -3.53 -8.61 -12.15
C GLU A 123 -4.38 -7.84 -11.14
N PHE A 124 -4.45 -6.51 -11.24
CA PHE A 124 -5.34 -5.67 -10.43
C PHE A 124 -6.80 -6.09 -10.60
N GLN A 125 -7.29 -6.24 -11.83
CA GLN A 125 -8.67 -6.65 -12.11
C GLN A 125 -8.97 -8.04 -11.55
N HIS A 126 -8.08 -9.01 -11.75
CA HIS A 126 -8.24 -10.37 -11.22
C HIS A 126 -8.28 -10.39 -9.69
N ILE A 127 -7.39 -9.64 -9.03
CA ILE A 127 -7.38 -9.52 -7.56
C ILE A 127 -8.70 -8.90 -7.09
N SER A 128 -9.13 -7.80 -7.72
CA SER A 128 -10.35 -7.08 -7.33
C SER A 128 -11.60 -7.95 -7.46
N GLN A 129 -11.67 -8.84 -8.45
CA GLN A 129 -12.81 -9.75 -8.66
C GLN A 129 -12.74 -11.01 -7.79
N SER A 130 -11.53 -11.47 -7.45
CA SER A 130 -11.33 -12.75 -6.76
C SER A 130 -11.38 -12.65 -5.25
N LEU A 131 -10.88 -11.55 -4.67
CA LEU A 131 -10.85 -11.39 -3.22
C LEU A 131 -12.28 -11.41 -2.64
N PHE A 132 -12.46 -12.21 -1.59
CA PHE A 132 -13.71 -12.44 -0.88
C PHE A 132 -14.84 -13.08 -1.70
N SER A 133 -14.62 -13.44 -2.98
CA SER A 133 -15.63 -14.08 -3.86
C SER A 133 -16.24 -15.35 -3.26
N LYS A 134 -15.45 -16.13 -2.50
CA LYS A 134 -15.89 -17.35 -1.79
C LYS A 134 -16.96 -17.10 -0.71
N TYR A 135 -17.16 -15.85 -0.31
CA TYR A 135 -18.17 -15.45 0.67
C TYR A 135 -19.43 -14.86 0.01
N GLY A 136 -19.60 -15.09 -1.30
CA GLY A 136 -20.43 -14.23 -2.14
C GLY A 136 -19.73 -12.90 -2.37
N THR A 137 -20.17 -12.11 -3.34
CA THR A 137 -19.52 -10.85 -3.74
C THR A 137 -19.82 -9.58 -2.89
N PRO A 138 -20.34 -9.58 -1.63
CA PRO A 138 -20.76 -8.32 -1.03
C PRO A 138 -19.66 -7.56 -0.28
N TYR A 139 -18.52 -8.13 0.11
CA TYR A 139 -17.62 -7.43 1.05
C TYR A 139 -16.89 -6.22 0.45
N ALA A 140 -16.27 -6.35 -0.72
CA ALA A 140 -15.65 -5.21 -1.40
C ALA A 140 -16.71 -4.25 -1.97
N GLN A 141 -17.85 -4.78 -2.44
CA GLN A 141 -18.92 -3.97 -3.03
C GLN A 141 -19.72 -3.17 -1.98
N SER A 142 -19.75 -3.63 -0.73
CA SER A 142 -20.46 -2.97 0.38
C SER A 142 -19.53 -2.34 1.41
N ALA A 143 -18.22 -2.30 1.18
CA ALA A 143 -17.31 -1.63 2.10
C ALA A 143 -17.60 -0.13 2.16
N ASP A 144 -17.57 0.43 3.37
CA ASP A 144 -17.68 1.87 3.58
C ASP A 144 -16.36 2.57 3.19
N ILE A 145 -15.24 1.88 3.37
CA ILE A 145 -13.94 2.27 2.83
C ILE A 145 -13.11 1.05 2.39
N THR A 146 -12.48 1.17 1.22
CA THR A 146 -11.45 0.23 0.76
C THR A 146 -10.11 0.96 0.65
N VAL A 147 -9.07 0.44 1.28
CA VAL A 147 -7.69 0.94 1.18
C VAL A 147 -6.84 -0.10 0.49
N TRP A 148 -6.20 0.30 -0.60
CA TRP A 148 -5.27 -0.53 -1.37
C TRP A 148 -3.86 -0.01 -1.19
N LEU A 149 -2.91 -0.89 -0.85
CA LEU A 149 -1.52 -0.54 -0.62
C LEU A 149 -0.55 -1.59 -1.17
N GLY A 150 0.70 -1.20 -1.36
CA GLY A 150 1.82 -2.11 -1.61
C GLY A 150 2.67 -1.73 -2.81
N ASP A 151 3.50 -2.67 -3.25
CA ASP A 151 4.35 -2.54 -4.43
C ASP A 151 3.53 -2.85 -5.69
N LEU A 152 2.87 -1.81 -6.21
CA LEU A 152 2.09 -1.85 -7.43
C LEU A 152 2.98 -1.93 -8.68
N ASN A 153 4.28 -1.69 -8.55
CA ASN A 153 5.29 -1.87 -9.60
C ASN A 153 5.11 -1.05 -10.89
N TYR A 154 4.19 -0.08 -10.94
CA TYR A 154 4.14 0.89 -12.03
C TYR A 154 5.39 1.75 -12.04
N ARG A 155 5.86 2.12 -13.24
CA ARG A 155 7.15 2.76 -13.48
C ARG A 155 6.98 4.13 -14.12
N LEU A 156 8.07 4.90 -14.16
CA LEU A 156 8.16 6.02 -15.08
C LEU A 156 8.36 5.54 -16.51
N GLU A 157 7.64 6.13 -17.45
CA GLU A 157 7.75 5.85 -18.88
C GLU A 157 8.26 7.06 -19.69
N GLY A 158 8.89 6.78 -20.83
CA GLY A 158 9.37 7.83 -21.75
C GLY A 158 10.45 8.74 -21.14
N ILE A 159 11.24 8.25 -20.18
CA ILE A 159 12.41 8.95 -19.62
C ILE A 159 13.48 7.95 -19.18
N SER A 160 14.74 8.23 -19.49
CA SER A 160 15.87 7.42 -19.04
C SER A 160 16.32 7.81 -17.62
N SER A 161 17.12 6.95 -16.97
CA SER A 161 17.45 7.09 -15.55
C SER A 161 18.20 8.39 -15.24
N MET A 162 19.17 8.79 -16.05
CA MET A 162 19.99 9.99 -15.78
C MET A 162 19.19 11.30 -15.82
N PRO A 163 18.37 11.59 -16.86
CA PRO A 163 17.48 12.75 -16.84
C PRO A 163 16.48 12.74 -15.67
N ALA A 164 15.93 11.58 -15.32
CA ALA A 164 15.01 11.46 -14.19
C ALA A 164 15.71 11.83 -12.86
N ARG A 165 16.92 11.29 -12.62
CA ARG A 165 17.75 11.60 -11.44
C ARG A 165 18.09 13.08 -11.36
N LYS A 166 18.49 13.70 -12.48
CA LYS A 166 18.77 15.14 -12.53
C LYS A 166 17.55 15.97 -12.10
N MET A 167 16.34 15.61 -12.58
CA MET A 167 15.13 16.30 -12.13
C MET A 167 14.84 16.11 -10.64
N ILE A 168 15.15 14.93 -10.08
CA ILE A 168 14.96 14.66 -8.65
C ILE A 168 15.98 15.44 -7.80
N GLU A 169 17.24 15.54 -8.24
CA GLU A 169 18.29 16.32 -7.60
C GLU A 169 17.96 17.83 -7.59
N GLU A 170 17.36 18.33 -8.66
CA GLU A 170 16.89 19.72 -8.78
C GLU A 170 15.57 19.99 -8.01
N ASN A 171 15.04 19.04 -7.23
CA ASN A 171 13.73 19.11 -6.57
C ASN A 171 12.55 19.34 -7.53
N ARG A 172 12.69 18.87 -8.78
CA ARG A 172 11.70 18.98 -9.87
C ARG A 172 10.99 17.66 -10.15
N GLN A 173 10.99 16.72 -9.20
CA GLN A 173 10.32 15.43 -9.35
C GLN A 173 8.82 15.55 -9.66
N SER A 174 8.16 16.65 -9.29
CA SER A 174 6.76 16.90 -9.67
C SER A 174 6.52 16.83 -11.19
N LYS A 175 7.52 17.17 -12.00
CA LYS A 175 7.47 17.07 -13.46
C LYS A 175 7.47 15.64 -13.99
N LEU A 176 7.88 14.67 -13.17
CA LEU A 176 7.89 13.25 -13.53
C LEU A 176 6.52 12.59 -13.37
N ARG A 177 5.55 13.22 -12.68
CA ARG A 177 4.22 12.63 -12.43
C ARG A 177 3.46 12.33 -13.72
N GLY A 178 3.55 13.20 -14.73
CA GLY A 178 2.93 12.95 -16.05
C GLY A 178 3.53 11.78 -16.82
N LYS A 179 4.61 11.18 -16.31
CA LYS A 179 5.26 9.97 -16.83
C LYS A 179 5.01 8.74 -15.96
N ASP A 180 4.23 8.87 -14.89
CA ASP A 180 3.93 7.75 -13.99
C ASP A 180 2.82 6.88 -14.59
N GLN A 181 3.14 5.61 -14.87
CA GLN A 181 2.20 4.70 -15.50
C GLN A 181 0.92 4.50 -14.68
N LEU A 182 0.98 4.48 -13.33
CA LEU A 182 -0.26 4.29 -12.54
C LEU A 182 -1.19 5.49 -12.72
N LEU A 183 -0.66 6.71 -12.65
CA LEU A 183 -1.47 7.92 -12.84
C LEU A 183 -2.10 7.96 -14.24
N GLN A 184 -1.34 7.60 -15.28
CA GLN A 184 -1.85 7.55 -16.65
C GLN A 184 -2.93 6.47 -16.85
N GLU A 185 -2.72 5.25 -16.32
CA GLU A 185 -3.70 4.17 -16.45
C GLU A 185 -4.97 4.44 -15.64
N ALA A 186 -4.86 5.10 -14.48
CA ALA A 186 -6.00 5.55 -13.69
C ALA A 186 -6.77 6.68 -14.41
N GLU A 187 -6.08 7.63 -15.05
CA GLU A 187 -6.70 8.70 -15.85
C GLU A 187 -7.46 8.16 -17.06
N LYS A 188 -6.96 7.09 -17.69
CA LYS A 188 -7.65 6.36 -18.77
C LYS A 188 -8.87 5.55 -18.29
N GLY A 189 -9.01 5.36 -16.97
CA GLY A 189 -10.06 4.54 -16.38
C GLY A 189 -9.81 3.02 -16.43
N GLU A 190 -8.58 2.59 -16.67
CA GLU A 190 -8.22 1.17 -16.77
C GLU A 190 -8.09 0.50 -15.40
N VAL A 191 -7.68 1.27 -14.38
CA VAL A 191 -7.41 0.79 -13.02
C VAL A 191 -7.87 1.79 -11.97
N PHE A 192 -8.17 1.30 -10.76
CA PHE A 192 -8.47 2.14 -9.59
C PHE A 192 -9.60 3.18 -9.77
N ASN A 193 -10.62 2.87 -10.57
CA ASN A 193 -11.77 3.75 -10.78
C ASN A 193 -12.49 4.14 -9.47
N GLY A 194 -12.56 5.45 -9.23
CA GLY A 194 -13.16 6.05 -8.03
C GLY A 194 -12.29 5.95 -6.77
N TYR A 195 -11.03 5.51 -6.88
CA TYR A 195 -10.07 5.62 -5.80
C TYR A 195 -9.41 7.01 -5.81
N CYS A 196 -9.09 7.48 -4.62
CA CYS A 196 -8.28 8.66 -4.35
C CYS A 196 -6.85 8.23 -4.01
N GLU A 197 -5.88 9.01 -4.47
CA GLU A 197 -4.48 8.90 -4.06
C GLU A 197 -3.96 10.28 -3.66
N GLY A 198 -3.03 10.33 -2.69
CA GLY A 198 -2.33 11.56 -2.36
C GLY A 198 -1.40 12.03 -3.47
N THR A 199 -1.14 13.33 -3.51
CA THR A 199 -0.15 13.87 -4.44
C THR A 199 1.25 13.30 -4.13
N LEU A 200 1.94 12.78 -5.15
CA LEU A 200 3.33 12.31 -5.06
C LEU A 200 4.31 13.49 -4.85
N SER A 201 4.36 14.04 -3.64
CA SER A 201 5.22 15.17 -3.22
C SER A 201 6.64 14.72 -2.82
N PHE A 202 6.84 13.43 -2.62
CA PHE A 202 8.11 12.80 -2.25
C PHE A 202 8.86 12.21 -3.46
N LYS A 203 10.13 11.88 -3.27
CA LYS A 203 10.99 11.28 -4.31
C LYS A 203 10.51 9.87 -4.69
N PRO A 204 10.74 9.41 -5.93
CA PRO A 204 10.49 8.02 -6.30
C PRO A 204 11.11 7.03 -5.31
N THR A 205 10.35 6.00 -4.93
CA THR A 205 10.65 5.09 -3.81
C THR A 205 11.51 3.90 -4.21
N TYR A 206 11.71 3.69 -5.50
CA TYR A 206 12.50 2.62 -6.09
C TYR A 206 13.37 3.17 -7.24
N LYS A 207 14.55 2.65 -7.57
CA LYS A 207 15.34 1.62 -6.89
C LYS A 207 16.59 2.26 -6.28
N TYR A 208 16.84 2.00 -5.02
CA TYR A 208 18.03 2.49 -4.30
C TYR A 208 19.09 1.40 -4.16
N ASP A 209 20.35 1.81 -3.98
CA ASP A 209 21.37 0.90 -3.46
C ASP A 209 21.10 0.65 -1.97
N VAL A 210 21.01 -0.62 -1.58
CA VAL A 210 20.72 -1.03 -0.20
C VAL A 210 21.74 -0.41 0.76
N GLY A 211 21.26 0.18 1.86
CA GLY A 211 22.06 0.90 2.84
C GLY A 211 22.22 2.39 2.55
N SER A 212 21.64 2.92 1.46
CA SER A 212 21.82 4.31 1.04
C SER A 212 20.51 5.04 0.66
N SER A 213 20.64 6.31 0.27
CA SER A 213 19.61 7.06 -0.48
C SER A 213 20.11 7.40 -1.90
N ILE A 214 21.04 6.60 -2.43
CA ILE A 214 21.57 6.71 -3.80
C ILE A 214 20.76 5.78 -4.70
N TYR A 215 20.33 6.27 -5.86
CA TYR A 215 19.61 5.46 -6.84
C TYR A 215 20.55 4.47 -7.57
N ASP A 216 20.01 3.30 -7.87
CA ASP A 216 20.64 2.11 -8.47
C ASP A 216 21.93 2.38 -9.26
N THR A 217 23.09 2.06 -8.69
CA THR A 217 24.40 2.16 -9.36
C THR A 217 24.81 0.85 -10.05
N SER A 218 23.95 -0.17 -10.03
CA SER A 218 24.21 -1.41 -10.75
C SER A 218 24.20 -1.20 -12.27
N SER A 219 24.69 -2.20 -13.01
CA SER A 219 24.68 -2.18 -14.48
C SER A 219 23.29 -2.05 -15.11
N LYS A 220 22.21 -2.28 -14.36
CA LYS A 220 20.83 -2.14 -14.84
C LYS A 220 20.35 -0.69 -14.85
N ILE A 221 20.95 0.18 -14.02
CA ILE A 221 20.67 1.62 -13.89
C ILE A 221 19.16 1.90 -14.01
N ARG A 222 18.36 1.28 -13.13
CA ARG A 222 16.91 1.40 -13.18
C ARG A 222 16.48 2.87 -13.10
N VAL A 223 15.42 3.21 -13.83
CA VAL A 223 14.78 4.53 -13.75
C VAL A 223 14.10 4.63 -12.39
N PRO A 224 14.35 5.70 -11.59
CA PRO A 224 13.61 5.93 -10.36
C PRO A 224 12.10 5.93 -10.60
N SER A 225 11.31 5.22 -9.80
CA SER A 225 9.85 5.05 -9.97
C SER A 225 9.11 5.03 -8.63
N TRP A 226 7.87 5.52 -8.61
CA TRP A 226 6.95 5.38 -7.48
C TRP A 226 6.21 4.04 -7.57
N THR A 227 6.89 2.98 -7.14
CA THR A 227 6.35 1.61 -7.17
C THR A 227 5.43 1.32 -5.99
N ASP A 228 5.67 1.98 -4.86
CA ASP A 228 5.00 1.75 -3.58
C ASP A 228 3.90 2.81 -3.39
N ARG A 229 2.62 2.37 -3.31
CA ARG A 229 1.46 3.27 -3.41
C ARG A 229 0.41 2.95 -2.36
N ILE A 230 -0.37 3.96 -1.96
CA ILE A 230 -1.53 3.81 -1.09
C ILE A 230 -2.69 4.61 -1.67
N LEU A 231 -3.76 3.91 -2.04
CA LEU A 231 -4.99 4.47 -2.60
C LEU A 231 -6.17 4.09 -1.72
N PHE A 232 -7.22 4.89 -1.69
CA PHE A 232 -8.43 4.60 -0.93
C PHE A 232 -9.69 4.98 -1.69
N LYS A 233 -10.78 4.26 -1.46
CA LYS A 233 -12.08 4.52 -2.04
C LYS A 233 -13.13 4.49 -0.94
N VAL A 234 -13.92 5.56 -0.84
CA VAL A 234 -15.08 5.63 0.04
C VAL A 234 -16.30 5.10 -0.69
N GLY A 235 -17.10 4.28 -0.03
CA GLY A 235 -18.34 3.72 -0.58
C GLY A 235 -19.40 4.82 -0.78
N HIS A 236 -20.08 4.81 -1.93
CA HIS A 236 -21.01 5.88 -2.32
C HIS A 236 -22.17 6.11 -1.33
N SER A 237 -22.63 5.06 -0.64
CA SER A 237 -23.75 5.12 0.31
C SER A 237 -23.32 4.98 1.77
N SER A 238 -22.04 5.22 2.07
CA SER A 238 -21.47 4.94 3.39
C SER A 238 -21.78 6.00 4.44
N GLY A 239 -22.13 7.22 4.04
CA GLY A 239 -22.17 8.38 4.95
C GLY A 239 -20.80 8.68 5.58
N LEU A 240 -19.72 8.12 5.02
CA LEU A 240 -18.36 8.26 5.53
C LEU A 240 -17.61 9.30 4.71
N ASP A 241 -16.83 10.16 5.38
CA ASP A 241 -15.79 10.97 4.77
C ASP A 241 -14.42 10.45 5.16
N ALA A 242 -13.49 10.45 4.19
CA ALA A 242 -12.10 10.11 4.41
C ALA A 242 -11.21 11.28 3.99
N VAL A 243 -10.48 11.84 4.95
CA VAL A 243 -9.53 12.93 4.73
C VAL A 243 -8.11 12.39 4.79
N LEU A 244 -7.33 12.62 3.73
CA LEU A 244 -5.91 12.27 3.69
C LEU A 244 -5.09 13.38 4.35
N SER A 245 -4.66 13.14 5.59
CA SER A 245 -3.88 14.09 6.39
C SER A 245 -2.41 14.15 6.00
N SER A 246 -1.82 13.03 5.59
CA SER A 246 -0.46 13.00 5.05
C SER A 246 -0.24 11.82 4.10
N TYR A 247 0.68 11.99 3.16
CA TYR A 247 1.15 10.95 2.24
C TYR A 247 2.64 11.17 1.95
N GLU A 248 3.49 10.30 2.46
CA GLU A 248 4.94 10.52 2.52
C GLU A 248 5.75 9.24 2.38
N SER A 249 6.99 9.37 1.93
CA SER A 249 7.99 8.30 1.98
C SER A 249 8.99 8.50 3.12
N LEU A 250 9.44 7.42 3.75
CA LEU A 250 10.45 7.45 4.80
C LEU A 250 11.86 7.26 4.22
N ASP A 251 12.49 8.32 3.72
CA ASP A 251 13.84 8.23 3.11
C ASP A 251 14.94 7.80 4.12
N CYS A 252 14.70 8.07 5.40
CA CYS A 252 15.60 7.70 6.50
C CYS A 252 15.71 6.18 6.73
N VAL A 253 14.80 5.39 6.17
CA VAL A 253 14.86 3.92 6.17
C VAL A 253 15.66 3.46 4.95
N ARG A 254 16.72 2.70 5.20
CA ARG A 254 17.73 2.35 4.17
C ARG A 254 18.01 0.86 4.04
N SER A 255 17.31 0.01 4.80
CA SER A 255 17.55 -1.44 4.79
C SER A 255 17.00 -2.19 3.57
N SER A 256 16.38 -1.48 2.62
CA SER A 256 15.84 -2.00 1.37
C SER A 256 16.23 -1.08 0.21
N ASP A 257 16.15 -1.61 -1.01
CA ASP A 257 16.18 -0.85 -2.25
C ASP A 257 14.87 -0.08 -2.54
N HIS A 258 13.87 -0.25 -1.66
CA HIS A 258 12.64 0.55 -1.60
C HIS A 258 12.61 1.45 -0.35
N LYS A 259 11.89 2.57 -0.45
CA LYS A 259 11.57 3.45 0.69
C LYS A 259 10.12 3.20 1.15
N PRO A 260 9.87 2.97 2.45
CA PRO A 260 8.51 2.80 2.96
C PRO A 260 7.63 4.01 2.64
N VAL A 261 6.36 3.75 2.32
CA VAL A 261 5.34 4.78 2.08
C VAL A 261 4.28 4.70 3.17
N LYS A 262 3.86 5.87 3.67
CA LYS A 262 2.86 6.01 4.73
C LYS A 262 1.78 6.99 4.29
N ALA A 263 0.53 6.63 4.58
CA ALA A 263 -0.62 7.51 4.46
C ALA A 263 -1.35 7.59 5.80
N HIS A 264 -1.76 8.78 6.22
CA HIS A 264 -2.61 8.98 7.39
C HIS A 264 -4.01 9.40 6.93
N LEU A 265 -4.99 8.51 7.11
CA LEU A 265 -6.39 8.74 6.79
C LEU A 265 -7.18 9.04 8.06
N CYS A 266 -7.93 10.13 8.06
CA CYS A 266 -8.90 10.46 9.11
C CYS A 266 -10.30 10.18 8.59
N LEU A 267 -11.00 9.24 9.23
CA LEU A 267 -12.36 8.86 8.87
C LEU A 267 -13.36 9.63 9.75
N ARG A 268 -14.40 10.19 9.13
CA ARG A 268 -15.49 10.89 9.81
C ARG A 268 -16.81 10.32 9.34
N VAL A 269 -17.69 9.99 10.28
CA VAL A 269 -19.07 9.65 9.95
C VAL A 269 -19.84 10.96 9.84
N ARG A 270 -20.47 11.22 8.70
CA ARG A 270 -21.34 12.38 8.52
C ARG A 270 -22.53 12.22 9.47
N SER A 271 -22.77 13.24 10.29
CA SER A 271 -24.01 13.35 11.07
C SER A 271 -25.11 13.83 10.14
N ASP A 272 -26.37 13.44 10.37
CA ASP A 272 -27.56 13.86 9.60
C ASP A 272 -27.88 15.39 9.69
N GLY A 273 -26.90 16.24 9.97
CA GLY A 273 -27.04 17.70 10.09
C GLY A 273 -26.01 18.53 9.30
N ASP A 274 -25.09 17.90 8.55
CA ASP A 274 -24.07 18.60 7.75
C ASP A 274 -24.43 18.70 6.25
N ALA A 275 -25.69 18.47 5.90
CA ALA A 275 -26.22 18.72 4.57
C ALA A 275 -26.92 20.08 4.53
N ASP A 276 -26.14 21.13 4.29
CA ASP A 276 -26.61 22.44 3.82
C ASP A 276 -25.85 22.83 2.55
#